data_AF-A0A5C9AI91-F1
#
_entry.id   AF-A0A5C9AI91-F1
#
_cell.length_a   1.000
_cell.length_b   1.000
_cell.length_c   1.000
_cell.angle_alpha   90.00
_cell.angle_beta   90.00
_cell.angle_gamma   90.00
#
_symmetry.space_group_name_H-M   'P 1'
#
loop_
_entity.id
_entity.type
_entity.pdbx_description
1 polymer ?
#
loop_
_entity_poly.entity_id
_entity_poly.type
_entity_poly.pdbx_seq_one_letter_code
_entity_poly.pdbx_strand_id
1 'polypeptide(L)'
;MKKQRNLRSMAAQAVEQVVEQGQSLSNILPPLQQKVSDKDKALLQELCFGVLRTLSQLDWLINKLMARPMTGKQRTVHYLIMVGLYQLLYTRIPPHAALAETVE
;
A
#
# COMPACT_ATOMS: atom_id res chain seq x y z
N MET A 1 -12.74 -12.90 16.60
CA MET A 1 -11.37 -12.97 16.05
C MET A 1 -10.87 -11.54 15.90
N LYS A 2 -9.83 -11.11 16.63
CA LYS A 2 -9.23 -9.79 16.41
C LYS A 2 -8.69 -9.79 14.99
N LYS A 3 -9.33 -9.04 14.08
CA LYS A 3 -8.89 -8.90 12.69
C LYS A 3 -7.48 -8.31 12.76
N GLN A 4 -6.47 -9.14 12.52
CA GLN A 4 -5.08 -8.71 12.48
C GLN A 4 -5.01 -7.62 11.41
N ARG A 5 -4.69 -6.39 11.81
CA ARG A 5 -4.80 -5.23 10.92
C ARG A 5 -3.76 -5.41 9.83
N ASN A 6 -4.23 -5.70 8.62
CA ASN A 6 -3.37 -6.03 7.50
C ASN A 6 -2.48 -4.82 7.18
N LEU A 7 -1.16 -5.01 7.29
CA LEU A 7 -0.17 -3.96 7.13
C LEU A 7 -0.22 -3.29 5.75
N ARG A 8 -0.56 -4.06 4.71
CA ARG A 8 -0.75 -3.55 3.34
C ARG A 8 -1.98 -2.67 3.24
N SER A 9 -3.06 -3.04 3.91
CA SER A 9 -4.27 -2.21 3.97
C SER A 9 -3.99 -0.87 4.66
N MET A 10 -3.15 -0.87 5.70
CA MET A 10 -2.71 0.36 6.37
C MET A 10 -1.83 1.22 5.45
N ALA A 11 -0.92 0.60 4.71
CA ALA A 11 -0.10 1.30 3.72
C ALA A 11 -0.96 1.90 2.61
N ALA A 12 -1.92 1.15 2.07
CA ALA A 12 -2.83 1.61 1.03
C ALA A 12 -3.67 2.82 1.49
N GLN A 13 -4.19 2.80 2.72
CA GLN A 13 -4.91 3.92 3.31
C GLN A 13 -4.02 5.15 3.52
N ALA A 14 -2.75 4.95 3.88
CA ALA A 14 -1.80 6.04 4.01
C ALA A 14 -1.50 6.68 2.65
N VAL A 15 -1.23 5.86 1.64
CA VAL A 15 -0.98 6.32 0.26
C VAL A 15 -2.19 7.06 -0.29
N GLU A 16 -3.41 6.53 -0.08
CA GLU A 16 -4.65 7.21 -0.49
C GLU A 16 -4.79 8.60 0.13
N GLN A 17 -4.52 8.76 1.43
CA GLN A 17 -4.58 10.08 2.07
C GLN A 17 -3.53 11.05 1.53
N VAL A 18 -2.34 10.56 1.18
CA VAL A 18 -1.30 11.41 0.59
C VAL A 18 -1.69 11.85 -0.81
N VAL A 19 -2.12 10.92 -1.67
CA VAL A 19 -2.36 11.19 -3.09
C VAL A 19 -3.68 11.91 -3.32
N GLU A 20 -4.76 11.47 -2.66
CA GLU A 20 -6.11 12.01 -2.90
C GLU A 20 -6.42 13.22 -2.00
N GLN A 21 -5.85 13.28 -0.79
CA GLN A 21 -6.15 14.35 0.19
C GLN A 21 -5.01 15.35 0.38
N GLY A 22 -3.89 15.20 -0.35
CA GLY A 22 -2.74 16.11 -0.31
C GLY A 22 -2.02 16.15 1.04
N GLN A 23 -2.21 15.13 1.89
CA GLN A 23 -1.58 15.09 3.20
C GLN A 23 -0.10 14.68 3.09
N SER A 24 0.72 15.15 4.04
CA SER A 24 2.12 14.71 4.12
C SER A 24 2.22 13.32 4.74
N LEU A 25 2.95 12.40 4.08
CA LEU A 25 3.23 11.07 4.65
C LEU A 25 3.94 11.18 6.00
N SER A 26 4.80 12.19 6.18
CA SER A 26 5.52 12.43 7.44
C SER A 26 4.58 12.73 8.62
N ASN A 27 3.37 13.22 8.35
CA ASN A 27 2.35 13.46 9.37
C ASN A 27 1.49 12.20 9.63
N ILE A 28 1.20 11.42 8.59
CA ILE A 28 0.33 10.25 8.66
C ILE A 28 1.07 9.01 9.21
N LEU A 29 2.33 8.83 8.85
CA LEU A 29 3.06 7.59 9.13
C LEU A 29 3.35 7.38 10.63
N PRO A 30 3.80 8.36 11.42
CA PRO A 30 4.07 8.16 12.86
C PRO A 30 2.88 7.61 13.66
N PRO A 31 1.65 8.16 13.56
CA PRO A 31 0.50 7.61 14.29
C PRO A 31 0.05 6.24 13.76
N LEU A 32 0.34 5.88 12.49
CA LEU A 32 0.11 4.53 11.99
C LEU A 32 1.14 3.53 12.53
N GLN A 33 2.40 3.93 12.63
CA GLN A 33 3.47 3.10 13.19
C GLN A 33 3.23 2.75 14.68
N GLN A 34 2.56 3.63 15.43
CA GLN A 34 2.16 3.33 16.82
C GLN A 34 1.09 2.22 16.93
N LYS A 35 0.40 1.88 15.82
CA LYS A 35 -0.66 0.86 15.79
C LYS A 35 -0.17 -0.52 15.36
N VAL A 36 1.13 -0.67 15.08
CA VAL A 36 1.75 -1.92 14.63
C VAL A 36 2.93 -2.30 15.53
N SER A 37 3.38 -3.55 15.44
CA SER A 37 4.54 -4.02 16.20
C SER A 37 5.83 -3.32 15.74
N ASP A 38 6.87 -3.30 16.57
CA ASP A 38 8.16 -2.69 16.19
C ASP A 38 8.78 -3.31 14.93
N LYS A 39 8.57 -4.62 14.73
CA LYS A 39 9.02 -5.33 13.52
C LYS A 39 8.31 -4.85 12.26
N ASP A 40 7.04 -4.48 12.39
CA ASP A 40 6.16 -4.06 11.30
C ASP A 40 6.35 -2.58 10.91
N LYS A 41 6.86 -1.75 11.81
CA LYS A 41 7.07 -0.30 11.55
C LYS A 41 7.97 -0.06 10.34
N ALA A 42 9.04 -0.84 10.23
CA ALA A 42 10.00 -0.74 9.13
C ALA A 42 9.36 -1.14 7.80
N LEU A 43 8.60 -2.24 7.78
CA LEU A 43 7.90 -2.69 6.58
C LEU A 43 6.81 -1.70 6.16
N LEU A 44 6.01 -1.20 7.10
CA LEU A 44 4.98 -0.20 6.80
C LEU A 44 5.59 1.07 6.18
N GLN A 45 6.72 1.52 6.72
CA GLN A 45 7.47 2.66 6.18
C GLN A 45 7.98 2.38 4.76
N GLU A 46 8.59 1.22 4.54
CA GLU A 46 9.10 0.80 3.23
C GLU A 46 7.98 0.78 2.18
N LEU A 47 6.82 0.21 2.50
CA LEU A 47 5.69 0.16 1.56
C LEU A 47 5.16 1.56 1.23
N CYS A 48 4.93 2.40 2.25
CA CYS A 48 4.39 3.75 2.03
C CYS A 48 5.33 4.61 1.18
N PHE A 49 6.62 4.70 1.55
CA PHE A 49 7.57 5.50 0.79
C PHE A 49 7.89 4.89 -0.57
N GLY A 50 7.99 3.57 -0.64
CA GLY A 50 8.25 2.82 -1.86
C GLY A 50 7.20 3.05 -2.94
N VAL A 51 5.93 2.90 -2.57
CA VAL A 51 4.79 3.14 -3.47
C VAL A 51 4.77 4.60 -3.93
N LEU A 52 4.89 5.57 -3.00
CA LEU A 52 4.87 6.99 -3.38
C LEU A 52 6.04 7.37 -4.30
N ARG A 53 7.23 6.81 -4.09
CA ARG A 53 8.41 7.05 -4.92
C ARG A 53 8.25 6.51 -6.34
N THR A 54 7.51 5.42 -6.49
CA THR A 54 7.29 4.73 -7.78
C THR A 54 5.88 4.95 -8.34
N LEU A 55 5.14 5.92 -7.79
CA LEU A 55 3.71 6.10 -8.01
C LEU A 55 3.35 6.13 -9.49
N SER A 56 4.00 6.99 -10.28
CA SER A 56 3.70 7.14 -11.71
C SER A 56 4.01 5.87 -12.52
N GLN A 57 5.03 5.11 -12.13
CA GLN A 57 5.38 3.86 -12.82
C GLN A 57 4.36 2.77 -12.51
N LEU A 58 3.97 2.65 -11.23
CA LEU A 58 2.96 1.69 -10.79
C LEU A 58 1.59 2.04 -11.38
N ASP A 59 1.20 3.31 -11.40
CA ASP A 59 -0.06 3.75 -12.00
C ASP A 59 -0.10 3.44 -13.50
N TRP A 60 0.99 3.73 -14.22
CA TRP A 60 1.11 3.36 -15.63
C TRP A 60 0.95 1.84 -15.84
N LEU A 61 1.60 1.03 -15.01
CA LEU A 61 1.52 -0.43 -15.09
C LEU A 61 0.10 -0.93 -14.79
N ILE A 62 -0.54 -0.41 -13.74
CA ILE A 62 -1.92 -0.77 -13.38
C ILE A 62 -2.87 -0.44 -14.53
N ASN A 63 -2.73 0.72 -15.17
CA ASN A 63 -3.54 1.11 -16.31
C ASN A 63 -3.32 0.21 -17.56
N LYS A 64 -2.18 -0.50 -17.65
CA LYS A 64 -1.94 -1.52 -18.69
C LYS A 64 -2.50 -2.89 -18.33
N LEU A 65 -2.50 -3.25 -17.05
CA LEU A 65 -2.93 -4.56 -16.57
C LEU A 65 -4.43 -4.63 -16.26
N MET A 66 -5.07 -3.51 -15.92
CA MET A 66 -6.47 -3.44 -15.54
C MET A 66 -7.33 -2.84 -16.65
N ALA A 67 -8.26 -3.63 -17.18
CA ALA A 67 -9.26 -3.14 -18.14
C ALA A 67 -10.21 -2.09 -17.55
N ARG A 68 -10.43 -2.13 -16.24
CA ARG A 68 -11.28 -1.18 -15.49
C ARG A 68 -10.60 -0.80 -14.19
N PRO A 69 -9.83 0.31 -14.15
CA PRO A 69 -9.26 0.81 -12.91
C PRO A 69 -10.35 1.12 -11.86
N MET A 70 -10.07 0.77 -10.60
CA MET A 70 -11.00 0.99 -9.48
C MET A 70 -11.06 2.47 -9.14
N THR A 71 -12.23 3.11 -9.17
CA THR A 71 -12.41 4.56 -8.93
C THR A 71 -13.42 4.84 -7.82
N GLY A 72 -13.52 6.09 -7.38
CA GLY A 72 -14.46 6.53 -6.35
C GLY A 72 -14.27 5.76 -5.04
N LYS A 73 -15.34 5.13 -4.54
CA LYS A 73 -15.33 4.36 -3.28
C LYS A 73 -14.37 3.16 -3.26
N GLN A 74 -13.86 2.75 -4.43
CA GLN A 74 -12.93 1.64 -4.55
C GLN A 74 -11.46 2.10 -4.63
N ARG A 75 -11.17 3.40 -4.39
CA ARG A 75 -9.79 3.90 -4.46
C ARG A 75 -8.84 3.27 -3.45
N THR A 76 -9.28 2.99 -2.23
CA THR A 76 -8.45 2.22 -1.28
C THR A 76 -8.01 0.87 -1.85
N VAL A 77 -8.87 0.18 -2.62
CA VAL A 77 -8.53 -1.10 -3.27
C VAL A 77 -7.52 -0.90 -4.41
N HIS A 78 -7.63 0.19 -5.17
CA HIS A 78 -6.62 0.55 -6.16
C HIS A 78 -5.24 0.70 -5.53
N TYR A 79 -5.14 1.43 -4.41
CA TYR A 79 -3.88 1.60 -3.69
C TYR A 79 -3.41 0.30 -3.03
N LEU A 80 -4.32 -0.59 -2.63
CA LEU A 80 -3.96 -1.92 -2.12
C LEU A 80 -3.31 -2.80 -3.21
N ILE A 81 -3.86 -2.80 -4.43
CA ILE A 81 -3.25 -3.45 -5.59
C ILE A 81 -1.87 -2.84 -5.88
N MET A 82 -1.76 -1.52 -5.80
CA MET A 82 -0.50 -0.81 -5.99
C MET A 82 0.57 -1.21 -4.97
N VAL A 83 0.20 -1.34 -3.69
CA VAL A 83 1.09 -1.84 -2.63
C VAL A 83 1.53 -3.28 -2.93
N GLY A 84 0.62 -4.15 -3.35
CA GLY A 84 0.96 -5.53 -3.74
C GLY A 84 1.92 -5.58 -4.93
N LEU A 85 1.68 -4.78 -5.97
CA LEU A 85 2.58 -4.66 -7.12
C LEU A 85 3.96 -4.13 -6.73
N TYR A 86 4.02 -3.12 -5.85
CA TYR A 86 5.29 -2.62 -5.33
C TYR A 86 6.08 -3.74 -4.65
N GLN A 87 5.42 -4.55 -3.81
CA GLN A 87 6.09 -5.68 -3.17
C GLN A 87 6.63 -6.68 -4.17
N LEU A 88 5.85 -7.04 -5.19
CA LEU A 88 6.26 -7.99 -6.22
C LEU A 88 7.46 -7.50 -7.05
N LEU A 89 7.51 -6.20 -7.34
CA LEU A 89 8.51 -5.63 -8.25
C LEU A 89 9.79 -5.17 -7.52
N TYR A 90 9.68 -4.71 -6.29
CA TYR A 90 10.75 -3.96 -5.62
C TYR A 90 11.19 -4.54 -4.27
N THR A 91 10.50 -5.56 -3.74
CA THR A 91 10.90 -6.19 -2.47
C THR A 91 11.38 -7.62 -2.69
N ARG A 92 12.05 -8.19 -1.68
CA ARG A 92 12.47 -9.59 -1.67
C ARG A 92 11.38 -10.54 -1.12
N ILE A 93 10.16 -10.04 -0.92
CA ILE A 93 9.06 -10.84 -0.40
C ILE A 93 8.64 -11.85 -1.48
N PRO A 94 8.53 -13.14 -1.17
CA PRO A 94 8.10 -14.15 -2.14
C PRO A 94 6.75 -13.80 -2.79
N PRO A 95 6.57 -14.00 -4.10
CA PRO A 95 5.36 -13.61 -4.80
C PRO A 95 4.06 -14.17 -4.21
N HIS A 96 4.11 -15.41 -3.72
CA HIS A 96 2.94 -16.06 -3.09
C HIS A 96 2.54 -15.38 -1.78
N ALA A 97 3.50 -14.91 -0.98
CA ALA A 97 3.22 -14.21 0.28
C ALA A 97 2.71 -12.79 0.03
N ALA A 98 3.30 -12.07 -0.93
CA ALA A 98 2.84 -10.74 -1.32
C ALA A 98 1.39 -10.76 -1.82
N LEU A 99 1.03 -11.77 -2.63
CA LEU A 99 -0.33 -11.92 -3.15
C LEU A 99 -1.33 -12.32 -2.06
N ALA A 100 -1.05 -13.38 -1.28
CA ALA A 100 -1.97 -13.90 -0.27
C ALA A 100 -2.35 -12.83 0.75
N GLU A 101 -1.36 -12.10 1.27
CA GLU A 101 -1.62 -11.03 2.23
C GLU A 101 -2.24 -9.77 1.58
N THR A 102 -2.25 -9.62 0.26
CA THR A 102 -2.97 -8.49 -0.38
C THR A 102 -4.48 -8.80 -0.51
N VAL A 103 -4.86 -10.08 -0.49
CA VAL A 103 -6.24 -10.55 -0.68
C VAL A 103 -7.01 -10.72 0.64
N GLU A 104 -6.30 -10.88 1.76
CA GLU A 104 -6.87 -11.09 3.12
C GLU A 104 -7.35 -9.82 3.83
#